data_AF-A0A0F9EA08-F1
#
_entry.id   AF-A0A0F9EA08-F1
#
_cell.length_a   1.000
_cell.length_b   1.000
_cell.length_c   1.000
_cell.angle_alpha   90.00
_cell.angle_beta   90.00
_cell.angle_gamma   90.00
#
_symmetry.space_group_name_H-M   'P 1'
#
loop_
_entity.id
_entity.type
_entity.pdbx_description
1 polymer ?
#
loop_
_entity_poly.entity_id
_entity_poly.type
_entity_poly.pdbx_seq_one_letter_code
_entity_poly.pdbx_strand_id
1 'polypeptide(L)'
;MKHQYVTTSHAWLNIPDDVLGRYNFYDTLATARLSKVMPTVMRDNGTLAYWNAEVWPLVPAAIAMAQRGLPIDLEARQVYGDKLRVTLKECDEVVRKNAAEFGHATASSMNLNSPTQVADLLYNTLKFKVLKRTEGDDPSVDQEALTRLLRKLLVREQKYLPLLHALFHRSRLQTIDERYLDFDTTDGRVYPTVKMYSAKTGRYAYEHPPVQQWVPEIKHLVAASSGDVLISGDYSALEARIFSYLAGDSEIFEFMNQAMTSTGIPYKIYLEKGPGTFVSLIDSSPKTSASEP
;
A
#
# COMPACT_ATOMS: atom_id res chain seq x y z
N MET A 1 19.19 28.80 26.63
CA MET A 1 19.14 29.01 25.17
C MET A 1 18.01 28.17 24.59
N LYS A 2 16.99 28.79 23.99
CA LYS A 2 15.95 28.08 23.23
C LYS A 2 16.54 27.75 21.86
N HIS A 3 16.99 26.53 21.65
CA HIS A 3 17.35 26.08 20.30
C HIS A 3 16.08 25.59 19.60
N GLN A 4 15.59 26.40 18.67
CA GLN A 4 14.66 25.96 17.62
C GLN A 4 15.49 25.09 16.66
N TYR A 5 15.33 23.77 16.75
CA TYR A 5 15.85 22.87 15.73
C TYR A 5 14.81 22.77 14.63
N VAL A 6 15.12 23.40 13.49
CA VAL A 6 14.34 23.29 12.26
C VAL A 6 14.64 21.92 11.64
N THR A 7 13.60 21.10 11.53
CA THR A 7 13.64 19.81 10.84
C THR A 7 13.67 20.00 9.33
N THR A 8 14.73 19.56 8.66
CA THR A 8 14.74 18.72 7.43
C THR A 8 16.17 18.56 6.90
N SER A 9 16.57 17.30 6.66
CA SER A 9 17.76 16.79 5.95
C SER A 9 19.19 17.20 6.37
N HIS A 10 19.41 18.23 7.20
CA HIS A 10 20.75 18.68 7.64
C HIS A 10 20.92 18.75 9.16
N ALA A 11 20.07 18.06 9.93
CA ALA A 11 19.95 18.31 11.38
C ALA A 11 21.14 17.79 12.20
N TRP A 12 21.73 16.64 11.86
CA TRP A 12 22.75 16.00 12.71
C TRP A 12 24.16 16.57 12.53
N LEU A 13 24.52 16.98 11.31
CA LEU A 13 25.86 17.51 10.99
C LEU A 13 26.13 18.90 11.62
N ASN A 14 25.08 19.60 12.04
CA ASN A 14 25.17 20.93 12.65
C ASN A 14 25.11 20.88 14.19
N ILE A 15 25.08 19.70 14.79
CA ILE A 15 25.06 19.52 16.24
C ILE A 15 26.51 19.49 16.74
N PRO A 16 26.88 20.28 17.77
CA PRO A 16 28.21 20.21 18.37
C PRO A 16 28.58 18.77 18.80
N ASP A 17 29.82 18.37 18.53
CA ASP A 17 30.30 17.01 18.79
C ASP A 17 30.10 16.55 20.23
N ASP A 18 30.20 17.45 21.21
CA ASP A 18 30.01 17.14 22.62
C ASP A 18 28.53 16.85 22.96
N VAL A 19 27.60 17.46 22.23
CA VAL A 19 26.15 17.21 22.36
C VAL A 19 25.80 15.91 21.68
N LEU A 20 26.30 15.70 20.45
CA LEU A 20 26.08 14.49 19.68
C LEU A 20 26.68 13.26 20.39
N GLY A 21 27.89 13.38 20.92
CA GLY A 21 28.56 12.33 21.69
C GLY A 21 27.77 11.95 22.95
N ARG A 22 27.25 12.93 23.69
CA ARG A 22 26.39 12.67 24.86
C ARG A 22 25.08 12.00 24.48
N TYR A 23 24.41 12.47 23.42
CA TYR A 23 23.18 11.86 22.90
C TYR A 23 23.41 10.39 22.53
N ASN A 24 24.41 10.11 21.68
CA ASN A 24 24.74 8.75 21.23
C ASN A 24 25.14 7.83 22.40
N PHE A 25 25.86 8.36 23.40
CA PHE A 25 26.20 7.61 24.61
C PHE A 25 24.95 7.18 25.37
N TYR A 26 24.00 8.10 25.59
CA TYR A 26 22.76 7.78 26.30
C TYR A 26 21.86 6.81 25.53
N ASP A 27 21.74 6.96 24.21
CA ASP A 27 20.99 6.03 23.35
C ASP A 27 21.57 4.62 23.42
N THR A 28 22.90 4.50 23.33
CA THR A 28 23.60 3.21 23.42
C THR A 28 23.43 2.60 24.81
N LEU A 29 23.60 3.40 25.87
CA LEU A 29 23.47 2.94 27.26
C LEU A 29 22.04 2.50 27.58
N ALA A 30 21.03 3.27 27.15
CA ALA A 30 19.63 2.94 27.34
C ALA A 30 19.28 1.64 26.61
N THR A 31 19.70 1.51 25.35
CA THR A 31 19.49 0.29 24.56
C THR A 31 20.15 -0.93 25.21
N ALA A 32 21.39 -0.81 25.67
CA ALA A 32 22.11 -1.90 26.35
C ALA A 32 21.50 -2.30 27.70
N ARG A 33 20.86 -1.37 28.40
CA ARG A 33 20.11 -1.68 29.64
C ARG A 33 18.78 -2.36 29.32
N LEU A 34 18.04 -1.85 28.33
CA LEU A 34 16.77 -2.42 27.90
C LEU A 34 16.94 -3.83 27.32
N SER A 35 17.98 -4.08 26.54
CA SER A 35 18.24 -5.39 25.92
C SER A 35 18.41 -6.52 26.94
N LYS A 36 18.85 -6.21 28.16
CA LYS A 36 18.95 -7.18 29.26
C LYS A 36 17.60 -7.54 29.88
N VAL A 37 16.67 -6.60 29.91
CA VAL A 37 15.36 -6.75 30.57
C VAL A 37 14.29 -7.24 29.60
N MET A 38 14.38 -6.83 28.32
CA MET A 38 13.37 -7.10 27.31
C MET A 38 13.06 -8.60 27.12
N PRO A 39 14.03 -9.53 27.11
CA PRO A 39 13.73 -10.96 27.00
C PRO A 39 12.85 -11.48 28.14
N THR A 40 12.99 -10.94 29.37
CA THR A 40 12.12 -11.32 30.49
C THR A 40 10.71 -10.79 30.27
N VAL A 41 10.56 -9.50 29.93
CA VAL A 41 9.25 -8.90 29.63
C VAL A 41 8.53 -9.66 28.50
N MET A 42 9.26 -10.04 27.45
CA MET A 42 8.73 -10.81 26.33
C MET A 42 8.40 -12.26 26.70
N ARG A 43 9.11 -12.84 27.66
CA ARG A 43 8.76 -14.18 28.17
C ARG A 43 7.49 -14.12 28.98
N ASP A 44 7.37 -13.13 29.85
CA ASP A 44 6.23 -12.97 30.77
C ASP A 44 4.92 -12.67 30.02
N ASN A 45 4.99 -12.02 28.86
CA ASN A 45 3.83 -11.78 27.98
C ASN A 45 3.65 -12.84 26.87
N GLY A 46 4.46 -13.91 26.87
CA GLY A 46 4.35 -15.02 25.91
C GLY A 46 4.85 -14.75 24.49
N THR A 47 5.50 -13.62 24.21
CA THR A 47 5.93 -13.23 22.85
C THR A 47 7.35 -13.65 22.49
N LEU A 48 8.20 -14.00 23.47
CA LEU A 48 9.61 -14.28 23.23
C LEU A 48 9.85 -15.42 22.23
N ALA A 49 9.07 -16.50 22.32
CA ALA A 49 9.21 -17.64 21.42
C ALA A 49 8.87 -17.26 19.98
N TYR A 50 7.72 -16.62 19.77
CA TYR A 50 7.29 -16.12 18.46
C TYR A 50 8.29 -15.10 17.88
N TRP A 51 8.78 -14.17 18.70
CA TRP A 51 9.78 -13.21 18.27
C TRP A 51 11.04 -13.91 17.73
N ASN A 52 11.58 -14.87 18.47
CA ASN A 52 12.82 -15.56 18.08
C ASN A 52 12.63 -16.48 16.86
N ALA A 53 11.46 -17.10 16.73
CA ALA A 53 11.18 -18.06 15.65
C ALA A 53 10.72 -17.38 14.36
N GLU A 54 9.85 -16.37 14.45
CA GLU A 54 9.12 -15.83 13.29
C GLU A 54 9.58 -14.42 12.91
N VAL A 55 9.97 -13.59 13.87
CA VAL A 55 10.22 -12.17 13.62
C VAL A 55 11.71 -11.87 13.42
N TRP A 56 12.53 -12.29 14.39
CA TRP A 56 13.97 -12.05 14.39
C TRP A 56 14.68 -12.61 13.16
N PRO A 57 14.37 -13.83 12.67
CA PRO A 57 15.02 -14.38 11.49
C PRO A 57 14.71 -13.61 10.19
N LEU A 58 13.63 -12.82 10.18
CA LEU A 58 13.26 -12.00 9.01
C LEU A 58 13.93 -10.62 9.01
N VAL A 59 14.52 -10.18 10.14
CA VAL A 59 15.20 -8.88 10.24
C VAL A 59 16.34 -8.75 9.23
N PRO A 60 17.26 -9.74 9.05
CA PRO A 60 18.32 -9.64 8.06
C PRO A 60 17.78 -9.50 6.62
N ALA A 61 16.70 -10.21 6.28
CA ALA A 61 16.06 -10.10 4.97
C ALA A 61 15.46 -8.70 4.76
N ALA A 62 14.77 -8.14 5.76
CA ALA A 62 14.23 -6.78 5.69
C ALA A 62 15.34 -5.72 5.51
N ILE A 63 16.47 -5.86 6.22
CA ILE A 63 17.65 -5.00 6.06
C ILE A 63 18.22 -5.13 4.65
N ALA A 64 18.40 -6.35 4.15
CA ALA A 64 18.91 -6.60 2.80
C ALA A 64 17.99 -6.01 1.73
N MET A 65 16.67 -6.12 1.88
CA MET A 65 15.70 -5.50 0.99
C MET A 65 15.81 -3.97 1.02
N ALA A 66 15.88 -3.37 2.21
CA ALA A 66 15.99 -1.93 2.39
C ALA A 66 17.30 -1.38 1.81
N GLN A 67 18.42 -2.07 2.00
CA GLN A 67 19.73 -1.69 1.47
C GLN A 67 19.87 -1.93 -0.02
N ARG A 68 19.19 -2.95 -0.57
CA ARG A 68 19.20 -3.19 -2.01
C ARG A 68 18.38 -2.13 -2.72
N GLY A 69 17.18 -1.82 -2.23
CA GLY A 69 16.24 -0.95 -2.95
C GLY A 69 15.69 -1.57 -4.24
N LEU A 70 14.88 -0.81 -4.96
CA LEU A 70 14.21 -1.23 -6.18
C LEU A 70 14.74 -0.45 -7.38
N PRO A 71 15.25 -1.09 -8.44
CA PRO A 71 15.66 -0.39 -9.66
C PRO A 71 14.43 0.21 -10.35
N ILE A 72 14.56 1.45 -10.81
CA ILE A 72 13.49 2.16 -11.50
C ILE A 72 13.97 2.57 -12.89
N ASP A 73 13.13 2.32 -13.88
CA ASP A 73 13.29 2.90 -15.22
C ASP A 73 12.95 4.40 -15.16
N LEU A 74 13.99 5.23 -15.08
CA LEU A 74 13.85 6.67 -14.94
C LEU A 74 13.27 7.33 -16.20
N GLU A 75 13.55 6.79 -17.39
CA GLU A 75 13.03 7.30 -18.65
C GLU A 75 11.52 6.98 -18.76
N ALA A 76 11.14 5.73 -18.49
CA ALA A 76 9.74 5.33 -18.45
C ALA A 76 8.95 6.12 -17.39
N ARG A 77 9.56 6.36 -16.21
CA ARG A 77 8.97 7.20 -15.15
C ARG A 77 8.72 8.63 -15.63
N GLN A 78 9.69 9.25 -16.29
CA GLN A 78 9.54 10.61 -16.81
C GLN A 78 8.44 10.68 -17.87
N VAL A 79 8.48 9.79 -18.87
CA VAL A 79 7.47 9.73 -19.94
C VAL A 79 6.07 9.49 -19.38
N TYR A 80 5.93 8.60 -18.41
CA TYR A 80 4.65 8.33 -17.76
C TYR A 80 4.17 9.55 -16.95
N GLY A 81 5.04 10.19 -16.17
CA GLY A 81 4.72 11.38 -15.40
C GLY A 81 4.26 12.55 -16.28
N ASP A 82 4.92 12.78 -17.42
CA ASP A 82 4.55 13.84 -18.35
C ASP A 82 3.18 13.58 -18.98
N LYS A 83 2.93 12.34 -19.45
CA LYS A 83 1.60 11.94 -19.97
C LYS A 83 0.52 12.09 -18.91
N LEU A 84 0.79 11.65 -17.69
CA LEU A 84 -0.15 11.75 -16.57
C LEU A 84 -0.53 13.20 -16.28
N ARG A 85 0.45 14.12 -16.25
CA ARG A 85 0.21 15.54 -16.02
C ARG A 85 -0.57 16.21 -17.16
N VAL A 86 -0.39 15.77 -18.39
CA VAL A 86 -1.23 16.20 -19.53
C VAL A 86 -2.68 15.74 -19.32
N THR A 87 -2.90 14.45 -19.02
CA THR A 87 -4.25 13.93 -18.79
C THR A 87 -4.94 14.55 -17.57
N LEU A 88 -4.18 14.91 -16.52
CA LEU A 88 -4.71 15.68 -15.40
C LEU A 88 -5.26 17.03 -15.85
N LYS A 89 -4.52 17.76 -16.71
CA LYS A 89 -4.98 19.04 -17.26
C LYS A 89 -6.23 18.89 -18.13
N GLU A 90 -6.31 17.83 -18.94
CA GLU A 90 -7.51 17.52 -19.73
C GLU A 90 -8.73 17.25 -18.83
N CYS A 91 -8.55 16.46 -17.76
CA CYS A 91 -9.62 16.23 -16.78
C CYS A 91 -10.04 17.54 -16.10
N ASP A 92 -9.08 18.38 -15.71
CA ASP A 92 -9.30 19.71 -15.15
C ASP A 92 -10.18 20.58 -16.06
N GLU A 93 -9.85 20.64 -17.35
CA GLU A 93 -10.59 21.39 -18.36
C GLU A 93 -12.03 20.86 -18.52
N VAL A 94 -12.20 19.55 -18.58
CA VAL A 94 -13.53 18.91 -18.66
C VAL A 94 -14.36 19.27 -17.43
N VAL A 95 -13.79 19.20 -16.22
CA VAL A 95 -14.51 19.54 -15.00
C VAL A 95 -14.89 21.01 -14.97
N ARG A 96 -13.96 21.93 -15.27
CA ARG A 96 -14.24 23.38 -15.27
C ARG A 96 -15.28 23.76 -16.32
N LYS A 97 -15.20 23.20 -17.52
CA LYS A 97 -16.17 23.41 -18.60
C LYS A 97 -17.57 22.96 -18.18
N ASN A 98 -17.71 21.73 -17.69
CA ASN A 98 -18.99 21.20 -17.25
C ASN A 98 -19.54 21.98 -16.04
N ALA A 99 -18.69 22.34 -15.08
CA ALA A 99 -19.09 23.15 -13.92
C ALA A 99 -19.65 24.51 -14.36
N ALA A 100 -19.05 25.16 -15.35
CA ALA A 100 -19.56 26.42 -15.92
C ALA A 100 -20.91 26.23 -16.61
N GLU A 101 -21.05 25.18 -17.43
CA GLU A 101 -22.30 24.82 -18.11
C GLU A 101 -23.45 24.53 -17.11
N PHE A 102 -23.12 24.00 -15.93
CA PHE A 102 -24.10 23.75 -14.87
C PHE A 102 -24.30 24.92 -13.89
N GLY A 103 -23.73 26.10 -14.19
CA GLY A 103 -24.00 27.34 -13.46
C GLY A 103 -23.16 27.56 -12.20
N HIS A 104 -22.00 26.91 -12.07
CA HIS A 104 -21.10 27.14 -10.94
C HIS A 104 -20.38 28.49 -11.08
N ALA A 105 -20.61 29.41 -10.13
CA ALA A 105 -20.18 30.81 -10.24
C ALA A 105 -18.66 31.01 -10.39
N THR A 106 -17.85 30.09 -9.86
CA THR A 106 -16.37 30.17 -9.88
C THR A 106 -15.73 29.04 -10.69
N ALA A 107 -16.46 28.46 -11.65
CA ALA A 107 -16.00 27.29 -12.41
C ALA A 107 -14.61 27.45 -13.06
N SER A 108 -14.32 28.61 -13.65
CA SER A 108 -13.05 28.87 -14.35
C SER A 108 -11.84 29.01 -13.44
N SER A 109 -12.03 29.47 -12.19
CA SER A 109 -10.97 29.68 -11.20
C SER A 109 -10.96 28.62 -10.10
N MET A 110 -11.77 27.57 -10.23
CA MET A 110 -11.89 26.52 -9.23
C MET A 110 -10.58 25.74 -9.08
N ASN A 111 -10.11 25.65 -7.83
CA ASN A 111 -8.98 24.83 -7.42
C ASN A 111 -9.45 23.40 -7.19
N LEU A 112 -9.23 22.54 -8.18
CA LEU A 112 -9.64 21.13 -8.13
C LEU A 112 -8.79 20.28 -7.18
N ASN A 113 -7.65 20.79 -6.71
CA ASN A 113 -6.88 20.16 -5.62
C ASN A 113 -7.51 20.42 -4.25
N SER A 114 -8.52 21.29 -4.16
CA SER A 114 -9.25 21.58 -2.92
C SER A 114 -10.49 20.69 -2.82
N PRO A 115 -10.49 19.67 -1.92
CA PRO A 115 -11.65 18.79 -1.77
C PRO A 115 -12.93 19.55 -1.41
N THR A 116 -12.80 20.65 -0.68
CA THR A 116 -13.92 21.52 -0.29
C THR A 116 -14.57 22.20 -1.49
N GLN A 117 -13.79 22.67 -2.48
CA GLN A 117 -14.36 23.28 -3.69
C GLN A 117 -15.04 22.24 -4.59
N VAL A 118 -14.46 21.04 -4.71
CA VAL A 118 -15.10 19.92 -5.44
C VAL A 118 -16.38 19.47 -4.72
N ALA A 119 -16.38 19.44 -3.39
CA ALA A 119 -17.56 19.11 -2.59
C ALA A 119 -18.67 20.17 -2.76
N ASP A 120 -18.32 21.45 -2.80
CA ASP A 120 -19.27 22.54 -3.08
C ASP A 120 -19.93 22.37 -4.45
N LEU A 121 -19.14 22.09 -5.49
CA LEU A 121 -19.66 21.78 -6.81
C LEU A 121 -20.64 20.59 -6.77
N LEU A 122 -20.24 19.44 -6.23
CA LEU A 122 -21.06 18.23 -6.25
C LEU A 122 -22.32 18.33 -5.40
N TYR A 123 -22.21 18.86 -4.19
CA TYR A 123 -23.26 18.75 -3.17
C TYR A 123 -24.07 20.04 -3.02
N ASN A 124 -23.46 21.21 -3.19
CA ASN A 124 -24.17 22.49 -3.07
C ASN A 124 -24.70 22.97 -4.42
N THR A 125 -23.90 22.88 -5.49
CA THR A 125 -24.33 23.34 -6.82
C THR A 125 -25.17 22.27 -7.53
N LEU A 126 -24.63 21.06 -7.69
CA LEU A 126 -25.29 19.97 -8.41
C LEU A 126 -26.30 19.18 -7.55
N LYS A 127 -26.34 19.43 -6.23
CA LYS A 127 -27.29 18.83 -5.29
C LYS A 127 -27.24 17.29 -5.23
N PHE A 128 -26.09 16.68 -5.49
CA PHE A 128 -25.94 15.24 -5.27
C PHE A 128 -26.09 14.88 -3.78
N LYS A 129 -26.55 13.66 -3.50
CA LYS A 129 -26.58 13.14 -2.13
C LYS A 129 -25.16 12.79 -1.67
N VAL A 130 -24.80 13.18 -0.45
CA VAL A 130 -23.55 12.73 0.18
C VAL A 130 -23.67 11.24 0.51
N LEU A 131 -22.82 10.41 -0.11
CA LEU A 131 -22.84 8.95 0.05
C LEU A 131 -21.68 8.43 0.92
N LYS A 132 -20.71 9.27 1.22
CA LYS A 132 -19.56 8.99 2.09
C LYS A 132 -19.11 10.28 2.74
N ARG A 133 -18.76 10.22 4.02
CA ARG A 133 -18.15 11.31 4.78
C ARG A 133 -16.74 10.92 5.23
N THR A 134 -15.91 11.91 5.47
CA THR A 134 -14.57 11.73 6.05
C THR A 134 -14.67 11.45 7.55
N GLU A 135 -13.56 11.12 8.20
CA GLU A 135 -13.51 10.97 9.67
C GLU A 135 -13.90 12.26 10.40
N GLY A 136 -13.64 13.42 9.80
CA GLY A 136 -14.04 14.74 10.30
C GLY A 136 -15.51 15.09 10.00
N ASP A 137 -16.31 14.14 9.53
CA ASP A 137 -17.70 14.31 9.11
C ASP A 137 -17.89 15.26 7.91
N ASP A 138 -16.86 15.60 7.14
CA ASP A 138 -17.04 16.39 5.91
C ASP A 138 -17.50 15.51 4.73
N PRO A 139 -18.27 16.03 3.75
CA PRO A 139 -18.60 15.30 2.53
C PRO A 139 -17.34 14.86 1.77
N SER A 140 -17.17 13.56 1.54
CA SER A 140 -16.01 13.04 0.81
C SER A 140 -16.15 13.22 -0.69
N VAL A 141 -15.02 13.48 -1.36
CA VAL A 141 -14.88 13.52 -2.83
C VAL A 141 -13.76 12.58 -3.31
N ASP A 142 -13.40 11.60 -2.49
CA ASP A 142 -12.43 10.56 -2.86
C ASP A 142 -12.98 9.61 -3.94
N GLN A 143 -12.10 8.73 -4.45
CA GLN A 143 -12.48 7.73 -5.47
C GLN A 143 -13.69 6.87 -5.07
N GLU A 144 -13.83 6.51 -3.80
CA GLU A 144 -14.94 5.69 -3.34
C GLU A 144 -16.25 6.48 -3.34
N ALA A 145 -16.23 7.74 -2.89
CA ALA A 145 -17.38 8.64 -2.93
C ALA A 145 -17.84 8.86 -4.38
N LEU A 146 -16.91 9.14 -5.29
CA LEU A 146 -17.19 9.31 -6.72
C LEU A 146 -17.72 8.03 -7.37
N THR A 147 -17.16 6.86 -7.02
CA THR A 147 -17.65 5.56 -7.49
C THR A 147 -19.08 5.31 -7.02
N ARG A 148 -19.41 5.64 -5.76
CA ARG A 148 -20.77 5.51 -5.23
C ARG A 148 -21.74 6.44 -5.96
N LEU A 149 -21.33 7.67 -6.31
CA LEU A 149 -22.14 8.58 -7.10
C LEU A 149 -22.39 8.04 -8.51
N LEU A 150 -21.35 7.57 -9.20
CA LEU A 150 -21.45 6.97 -10.53
C LEU A 150 -22.39 5.76 -10.55
N ARG A 151 -22.32 4.88 -9.54
CA ARG A 151 -23.19 3.70 -9.43
C ARG A 151 -24.66 4.02 -9.13
N LYS A 152 -24.93 5.15 -8.47
CA LYS A 152 -26.28 5.56 -8.07
C LYS A 152 -26.86 6.67 -8.96
N LEU A 153 -26.24 6.94 -10.09
CA LEU A 153 -26.64 8.01 -10.99
C LEU A 153 -28.05 7.74 -11.53
N LEU A 154 -28.94 8.71 -11.38
CA LEU A 154 -30.30 8.62 -11.93
C LEU A 154 -30.30 8.96 -13.42
N VAL A 155 -31.32 8.51 -14.17
CA VAL A 155 -31.48 8.82 -15.60
C VAL A 155 -31.46 10.34 -15.85
N ARG A 156 -32.13 11.11 -15.00
CA ARG A 156 -32.15 12.59 -15.07
C ARG A 156 -30.79 13.26 -14.79
N GLU A 157 -29.85 12.53 -14.20
CA GLU A 157 -28.53 13.00 -13.81
C GLU A 157 -27.45 12.61 -14.83
N GLN A 158 -27.80 11.89 -15.91
CA GLN A 158 -26.85 11.44 -16.93
C GLN A 158 -26.05 12.57 -17.59
N LYS A 159 -26.61 13.78 -17.65
CA LYS A 159 -25.88 14.97 -18.13
C LYS A 159 -24.61 15.28 -17.32
N TYR A 160 -24.52 14.85 -16.06
CA TYR A 160 -23.36 15.06 -15.18
C TYR A 160 -22.29 13.97 -15.33
N LEU A 161 -22.54 12.94 -16.14
CA LEU A 161 -21.64 11.80 -16.29
C LEU A 161 -20.22 12.20 -16.76
N PRO A 162 -20.03 13.10 -17.74
CA PRO A 162 -18.69 13.53 -18.15
C PRO A 162 -17.91 14.18 -16.99
N LEU A 163 -18.58 15.03 -16.20
CA LEU A 163 -17.99 15.68 -15.03
C LEU A 163 -17.58 14.66 -13.95
N LEU A 164 -18.45 13.72 -13.63
CA LEU A 164 -18.17 12.70 -12.60
C LEU A 164 -17.07 11.73 -13.04
N HIS A 165 -17.05 11.34 -14.31
CA HIS A 165 -15.95 10.56 -14.88
C HIS A 165 -14.64 11.33 -14.79
N ALA A 166 -14.61 12.59 -15.22
CA ALA A 166 -13.41 13.42 -15.16
C ALA A 166 -12.91 13.59 -13.72
N LEU A 167 -13.78 13.83 -12.74
CA LEU A 167 -13.41 13.88 -11.32
C LEU A 167 -12.86 12.54 -10.81
N PHE A 168 -13.47 11.42 -11.19
CA PHE A 168 -13.03 10.08 -10.78
C PHE A 168 -11.63 9.75 -11.32
N HIS A 169 -11.43 9.98 -12.62
CA HIS A 169 -10.14 9.79 -13.28
C HIS A 169 -9.08 10.72 -12.71
N ARG A 170 -9.41 12.00 -12.52
CA ARG A 170 -8.53 12.99 -11.90
C ARG A 170 -8.09 12.59 -10.50
N SER A 171 -9.02 12.19 -9.63
CA SER A 171 -8.71 11.74 -8.26
C SER A 171 -7.72 10.56 -8.26
N ARG A 172 -7.88 9.64 -9.22
CA ARG A 172 -6.93 8.53 -9.43
C ARG A 172 -5.55 9.04 -9.81
N LEU A 173 -5.48 9.85 -10.86
CA LEU A 173 -4.22 10.33 -11.44
C LEU A 173 -3.48 11.23 -10.46
N GLN A 174 -4.19 12.07 -9.70
CA GLN A 174 -3.61 12.90 -8.66
C GLN A 174 -2.99 12.04 -7.55
N THR A 175 -3.68 10.98 -7.11
CA THR A 175 -3.12 10.03 -6.14
C THR A 175 -1.85 9.38 -6.69
N ILE A 176 -1.83 9.03 -7.98
CA ILE A 176 -0.64 8.46 -8.62
C ILE A 176 0.51 9.48 -8.65
N ASP A 177 0.25 10.71 -9.08
CA ASP A 177 1.28 11.76 -9.18
C ASP A 177 1.89 12.09 -7.82
N GLU A 178 1.04 12.45 -6.85
CA GLU A 178 1.48 13.00 -5.56
C GLU A 178 1.95 11.94 -4.58
N ARG A 179 1.47 10.70 -4.68
CA ARG A 179 1.76 9.65 -3.68
C ARG A 179 2.66 8.55 -4.20
N TYR A 180 2.55 8.21 -5.48
CA TYR A 180 3.20 7.02 -6.03
C TYR A 180 4.32 7.35 -7.02
N LEU A 181 4.30 8.50 -7.68
CA LEU A 181 5.38 8.99 -8.54
C LEU A 181 6.31 9.97 -7.85
N ASP A 182 5.89 10.62 -6.77
CA ASP A 182 6.71 11.57 -6.02
C ASP A 182 7.62 10.84 -5.02
N PHE A 183 8.74 10.32 -5.51
CA PHE A 183 9.77 9.70 -4.69
C PHE A 183 11.18 9.95 -5.22
N ASP A 184 12.14 10.08 -4.31
CA ASP A 184 13.53 10.24 -4.66
C ASP A 184 14.16 8.91 -5.09
N THR A 185 15.12 9.00 -6.00
CA THR A 185 15.98 7.89 -6.37
C THR A 185 17.42 8.26 -6.11
N THR A 186 18.17 7.35 -5.50
CA THR A 186 19.64 7.40 -5.47
C THR A 186 20.12 6.34 -6.45
N ASP A 187 21.14 6.60 -7.27
CA ASP A 187 21.71 5.61 -8.22
C ASP A 187 20.74 4.88 -9.17
N GLY A 188 19.57 5.48 -9.45
CA GLY A 188 18.52 4.84 -10.26
C GLY A 188 17.65 3.84 -9.48
N ARG A 189 17.80 3.77 -8.16
CA ARG A 189 17.01 2.95 -7.25
C ARG A 189 16.22 3.78 -6.27
N VAL A 190 15.08 3.24 -5.85
CA VAL A 190 14.31 3.76 -4.72
C VAL A 190 14.50 2.88 -3.48
N TYR A 191 14.61 3.51 -2.33
CA TYR A 191 14.96 2.86 -1.06
C TYR A 191 13.81 3.04 -0.05
N PRO A 192 12.73 2.26 -0.15
CA PRO A 192 11.59 2.41 0.74
C PRO A 192 11.97 2.04 2.17
N THR A 193 11.44 2.78 3.13
CA THR A 193 11.59 2.47 4.55
C THR A 193 10.71 1.27 4.89
N VAL A 194 11.34 0.18 5.33
CA VAL A 194 10.65 -1.04 5.76
C VAL A 194 10.24 -0.91 7.23
N LYS A 195 8.93 -0.89 7.49
CA LYS A 195 8.36 -0.87 8.83
C LYS A 195 7.86 -2.26 9.21
N MET A 196 8.68 -2.99 9.97
CA MET A 196 8.33 -4.33 10.44
C MET A 196 7.31 -4.34 11.60
N TYR A 197 7.22 -3.24 12.37
CA TYR A 197 6.51 -3.23 13.66
C TYR A 197 5.37 -2.19 13.74
N SER A 198 4.95 -1.59 12.62
CA SER A 198 3.96 -0.49 12.64
C SER A 198 2.51 -0.95 12.54
N ALA A 199 2.23 -2.02 11.80
CA ALA A 199 0.87 -2.49 11.59
C ALA A 199 0.39 -3.35 12.77
N LYS A 200 -0.81 -3.06 13.28
CA LYS A 200 -1.45 -3.87 14.34
C LYS A 200 -1.65 -5.34 13.93
N THR A 201 -1.71 -5.61 12.62
CA THR A 201 -1.89 -6.95 12.05
C THR A 201 -0.59 -7.76 11.93
N GLY A 202 0.57 -7.17 12.26
CA GLY A 202 1.87 -7.80 12.09
C GLY A 202 2.41 -7.79 10.65
N ARG A 203 1.70 -7.17 9.69
CA ARG A 203 2.18 -7.01 8.31
C ARG A 203 3.30 -5.97 8.25
N TYR A 204 4.26 -6.20 7.36
CA TYR A 204 5.21 -5.14 6.99
C TYR A 204 4.45 -4.01 6.32
N ALA A 205 4.86 -2.79 6.64
CA ALA A 205 4.46 -1.59 5.91
C ALA A 205 5.68 -0.97 5.25
N TYR A 206 5.48 -0.26 4.16
CA TYR A 206 6.52 0.47 3.46
C TYR A 206 6.11 1.93 3.37
N GLU A 207 7.07 2.83 3.51
CA GLU A 207 6.87 4.26 3.33
C GLU A 207 8.06 4.92 2.66
N HIS A 208 7.85 6.13 2.14
CA HIS A 208 8.87 6.92 1.45
C HIS A 208 9.63 6.14 0.36
N PRO A 209 8.93 5.57 -0.66
CA PRO A 209 7.48 5.59 -0.91
C PRO A 209 6.74 4.32 -0.44
N PRO A 210 5.39 4.33 -0.37
CA PRO A 210 4.59 3.18 0.04
C PRO A 210 4.45 2.12 -1.06
N VAL A 211 5.54 1.42 -1.38
CA VAL A 211 5.65 0.51 -2.55
C VAL A 211 4.61 -0.62 -2.58
N GLN A 212 4.08 -1.04 -1.44
CA GLN A 212 2.99 -2.03 -1.36
C GLN A 212 1.68 -1.53 -1.99
N GLN A 213 1.47 -0.21 -2.02
CA GLN A 213 0.25 0.44 -2.51
C GLN A 213 0.37 0.83 -3.99
N TRP A 214 1.52 0.57 -4.63
CA TRP A 214 1.72 0.87 -6.04
C TRP A 214 0.72 0.11 -6.92
N VAL A 215 0.05 0.88 -7.78
CA VAL A 215 -0.84 0.37 -8.82
C VAL A 215 -0.01 -0.22 -9.98
N PRO A 216 -0.61 -1.04 -10.87
CA PRO A 216 0.12 -1.67 -11.96
C PRO A 216 0.99 -0.70 -12.75
N GLU A 217 0.49 0.49 -13.10
CA GLU A 217 1.24 1.47 -13.87
C GLU A 217 2.58 1.88 -13.23
N ILE A 218 2.62 1.96 -11.89
CA ILE A 218 3.83 2.30 -11.15
C ILE A 218 4.74 1.08 -10.99
N LYS A 219 4.15 -0.11 -10.82
CA LYS A 219 4.91 -1.37 -10.79
C LYS A 219 5.67 -1.63 -12.09
N HIS A 220 5.12 -1.22 -13.25
CA HIS A 220 5.82 -1.34 -14.54
C HIS A 220 7.07 -0.45 -14.65
N LEU A 221 7.24 0.53 -13.77
CA LEU A 221 8.46 1.33 -13.70
C LEU A 221 9.60 0.61 -12.99
N VAL A 222 9.31 -0.48 -12.27
CA VAL A 222 10.35 -1.30 -11.63
C VAL A 222 11.04 -2.13 -12.70
N ALA A 223 12.33 -1.88 -12.90
CA ALA A 223 13.16 -2.59 -13.86
C ALA A 223 13.99 -3.68 -13.18
N ALA A 224 14.38 -4.71 -13.93
CA ALA A 224 15.48 -5.58 -13.50
C ALA A 224 16.82 -4.84 -13.67
N SER A 225 17.82 -5.19 -12.85
CA SER A 225 19.19 -4.74 -13.11
C SER A 225 19.75 -5.41 -14.38
N SER A 226 20.79 -4.84 -14.98
CA SER A 226 21.38 -5.40 -16.21
C SER A 226 21.82 -6.85 -16.01
N GLY A 227 21.34 -7.75 -16.87
CA GLY A 227 21.60 -9.20 -16.78
C GLY A 227 20.67 -9.97 -15.84
N ASP A 228 19.82 -9.29 -15.08
CA ASP A 228 18.85 -9.91 -14.17
C ASP A 228 17.44 -9.97 -14.78
N VAL A 229 16.57 -10.78 -14.17
CA VAL A 229 15.13 -10.79 -14.42
C VAL A 229 14.37 -10.58 -13.11
N LEU A 230 13.20 -9.95 -13.18
CA LEU A 230 12.29 -9.87 -12.04
C LEU A 230 11.48 -11.16 -11.95
N ILE A 231 11.50 -11.78 -10.77
CA ILE A 231 10.68 -12.94 -10.45
C ILE A 231 9.64 -12.50 -9.42
N SER A 232 8.37 -12.82 -9.67
CA SER A 232 7.29 -12.58 -8.72
C SER A 232 6.64 -13.90 -8.33
N GLY A 233 6.33 -14.03 -7.05
CA GLY A 233 5.57 -15.14 -6.50
C GLY A 233 4.54 -14.57 -5.53
N ASP A 234 3.31 -15.05 -5.61
CA ASP A 234 2.22 -14.64 -4.73
C ASP A 234 1.43 -15.86 -4.28
N TYR A 235 0.86 -15.78 -3.08
CA TYR A 235 0.03 -16.83 -2.53
C TYR A 235 -1.43 -16.63 -2.98
N SER A 236 -1.84 -17.43 -3.96
CA SER A 236 -3.22 -17.49 -4.47
C SER A 236 -4.27 -17.63 -3.36
N ALA A 237 -4.96 -16.53 -3.06
CA ALA A 237 -6.04 -16.45 -2.07
C ALA A 237 -5.67 -16.96 -0.66
N LEU A 238 -4.46 -16.63 -0.18
CA LEU A 238 -3.97 -17.06 1.14
C LEU A 238 -4.97 -16.81 2.28
N GLU A 239 -5.54 -15.60 2.35
CA GLU A 239 -6.47 -15.22 3.42
C GLU A 239 -7.73 -16.10 3.44
N ALA A 240 -8.30 -16.39 2.26
CA ALA A 240 -9.48 -17.24 2.14
C ALA A 240 -9.16 -18.70 2.50
N ARG A 241 -7.96 -19.20 2.17
CA ARG A 241 -7.51 -20.53 2.58
C ARG A 241 -7.35 -20.63 4.10
N ILE A 242 -6.72 -19.64 4.72
CA ILE A 242 -6.58 -19.56 6.18
C ILE A 242 -7.96 -19.49 6.82
N PHE A 243 -8.86 -18.64 6.31
CA PHE A 243 -10.23 -18.53 6.84
C PHE A 243 -10.99 -19.85 6.76
N SER A 244 -10.96 -20.53 5.62
CA SER A 244 -11.66 -21.81 5.43
C SER A 244 -11.12 -22.89 6.38
N TYR A 245 -9.81 -22.92 6.57
CA TYR A 245 -9.17 -23.81 7.53
C TYR A 245 -9.60 -23.51 8.97
N LEU A 246 -9.57 -22.24 9.39
CA LEU A 246 -9.99 -21.82 10.73
C LEU A 246 -11.48 -22.03 10.99
N ALA A 247 -12.31 -21.94 9.95
CA ALA A 247 -13.74 -22.22 10.02
C ALA A 247 -14.05 -23.72 10.13
N GLY A 248 -13.08 -24.60 9.86
CA GLY A 248 -13.28 -26.06 9.85
C GLY A 248 -14.13 -26.56 8.69
N ASP A 249 -14.34 -25.75 7.64
CA ASP A 249 -15.13 -26.11 6.48
C ASP A 249 -14.24 -26.83 5.46
N SER A 250 -14.24 -28.17 5.52
CA SER A 250 -13.43 -29.00 4.64
C SER A 250 -13.85 -28.88 3.17
N GLU A 251 -15.13 -28.65 2.88
CA GLU A 251 -15.61 -28.53 1.50
C GLU A 251 -15.12 -27.23 0.87
N ILE A 252 -15.24 -26.10 1.58
CA ILE A 252 -14.70 -24.82 1.11
C ILE A 252 -13.17 -24.88 1.04
N PHE A 253 -12.50 -25.49 2.01
CA PHE A 253 -11.04 -25.62 1.99
C PHE A 253 -10.56 -26.46 0.79
N GLU A 254 -11.20 -27.59 0.50
CA GLU A 254 -10.90 -28.41 -0.67
C GLU A 254 -11.20 -27.67 -1.97
N PHE A 255 -12.33 -26.99 -2.05
CA PHE A 255 -12.69 -26.14 -3.18
C PHE A 255 -11.64 -25.06 -3.44
N MET A 256 -11.21 -24.32 -2.40
CA MET A 256 -10.19 -23.29 -2.51
C MET A 256 -8.84 -23.85 -2.96
N ASN A 257 -8.52 -25.09 -2.60
CA ASN A 257 -7.31 -25.77 -3.04
C ASN A 257 -7.40 -26.24 -4.49
N GLN A 258 -8.56 -26.69 -4.96
CA GLN A 258 -8.76 -27.19 -6.32
C GLN A 258 -8.99 -26.04 -7.34
N ALA A 259 -9.97 -25.16 -7.09
CA ALA A 259 -10.42 -24.13 -8.02
C ALA A 259 -9.35 -23.09 -8.39
N MET A 260 -8.31 -22.95 -7.56
CA MET A 260 -7.24 -21.97 -7.77
C MET A 260 -5.96 -22.58 -8.39
N THR A 261 -5.93 -23.89 -8.67
CA THR A 261 -4.81 -24.53 -9.40
C THR A 261 -4.91 -24.38 -10.92
N SER A 262 -6.06 -24.00 -11.45
CA SER A 262 -6.25 -23.76 -12.89
C SER A 262 -5.80 -22.37 -13.37
N THR A 263 -5.31 -21.49 -12.47
CA THR A 263 -4.92 -20.10 -12.79
C THR A 263 -3.56 -19.66 -12.21
N GLY A 264 -2.78 -20.54 -11.56
CA GLY A 264 -1.47 -20.20 -10.98
C GLY A 264 -0.74 -21.40 -10.36
N ILE A 265 0.58 -21.24 -10.11
CA ILE A 265 1.50 -22.29 -9.64
C ILE A 265 0.97 -22.96 -8.36
N PRO A 266 0.80 -24.29 -8.32
CA PRO A 266 0.36 -24.99 -7.11
C PRO A 266 1.44 -24.96 -6.04
N TYR A 267 1.14 -24.42 -4.86
CA TYR A 267 1.97 -24.58 -3.67
C TYR A 267 1.24 -25.40 -2.60
N LYS A 268 1.97 -26.34 -1.99
CA LYS A 268 1.53 -27.06 -0.78
C LYS A 268 1.86 -26.20 0.43
N ILE A 269 0.86 -25.86 1.23
CA ILE A 269 1.07 -25.22 2.53
C ILE A 269 1.41 -26.32 3.54
N TYR A 270 2.54 -26.19 4.21
CA TYR A 270 2.92 -27.03 5.34
C TYR A 270 2.71 -26.22 6.62
N LEU A 271 2.05 -26.82 7.62
CA LEU A 271 1.92 -26.20 8.94
C LEU A 271 2.77 -26.97 9.95
N GLU A 272 3.51 -26.22 10.76
CA GLU A 272 4.25 -26.75 11.89
C GLU A 272 3.25 -27.08 13.01
N LYS A 273 3.17 -28.35 13.40
CA LYS A 273 2.27 -28.85 14.45
C LYS A 273 2.97 -29.01 15.82
N GLY A 274 4.24 -28.59 15.89
CA GLY A 274 5.16 -28.70 17.02
C GLY A 274 6.61 -28.59 16.53
N PRO A 275 7.61 -28.39 17.41
CA PRO A 275 8.99 -28.11 17.02
C PRO A 275 9.54 -29.14 16.02
N GLY A 276 9.81 -28.71 14.79
CA GLY A 276 10.37 -29.56 13.74
C GLY A 276 9.41 -30.57 13.12
N THR A 277 8.11 -30.49 13.42
CA THR A 277 7.08 -31.40 12.86
C THR A 277 6.21 -30.64 11.86
N PHE A 278 6.50 -30.82 10.58
CA PHE A 278 5.71 -30.26 9.47
C PHE A 278 4.73 -31.30 8.95
N VAL A 279 3.45 -30.95 8.91
CA VAL A 279 2.43 -31.83 8.30
C VAL A 279 2.11 -31.30 6.91
N SER A 280 2.35 -32.15 5.89
CA SER A 280 1.79 -31.96 4.55
C SER A 280 0.28 -32.12 4.63
N LEU A 281 -0.49 -31.12 4.19
CA LEU A 281 -1.96 -31.22 4.13
C LEU A 281 -2.47 -32.09 2.95
N ILE A 282 -1.58 -32.79 2.25
CA ILE A 282 -1.93 -33.74 1.17
C ILE A 282 -1.35 -35.12 1.51
N ASP A 283 -2.22 -36.08 1.86
CA ASP A 283 -1.96 -37.52 1.71
C ASP A 283 -2.28 -37.89 0.27
N SER A 284 -1.27 -37.95 -0.59
CA SER A 284 -1.41 -38.46 -1.95
C SER A 284 -1.20 -39.96 -1.96
N SER A 285 -2.09 -40.70 -1.31
CA SER A 285 -2.30 -42.11 -1.67
C SER A 285 -3.12 -42.11 -2.96
N PRO A 286 -2.61 -42.65 -4.09
CA PRO A 286 -3.39 -42.71 -5.32
C PRO A 286 -4.62 -43.58 -5.08
N LYS A 287 -5.82 -43.03 -5.26
CA LYS A 287 -7.03 -43.83 -5.42
C LYS A 287 -6.84 -44.65 -6.69
N THR A 288 -6.46 -45.91 -6.54
CA THR A 288 -6.51 -46.91 -7.61
C THR A 288 -7.96 -47.04 -8.05
N SER A 289 -8.29 -46.44 -9.20
CA SER A 289 -9.50 -46.79 -9.92
C SER A 289 -9.30 -48.19 -10.48
N ALA A 290 -9.84 -49.20 -9.78
CA ALA A 290 -10.03 -50.52 -10.36
C ALA A 290 -11.05 -50.39 -11.50
N SER A 291 -10.59 -50.48 -12.74
CA SER A 291 -11.43 -50.76 -13.90
C SER A 291 -11.28 -52.24 -14.23
N GLU A 292 -12.34 -53.00 -14.05
CA GLU A 292 -12.63 -54.24 -14.79
C GLU A 292 -14.17 -54.42 -14.86
N PRO A 293 -14.71 -55.11 -15.87
CA PRO A 293 -14.10 -55.57 -17.13
C PRO A 293 -14.48 -54.72 -18.34
#